data_AF-A0A8B7S6Y8-F1
#
_entry.id   AF-A0A8B7S6Y8-F1
#
_cell.length_a   1.000
_cell.length_b   1.000
_cell.length_c   1.000
_cell.angle_alpha   90.00
_cell.angle_beta   90.00
_cell.angle_gamma   90.00
#
_symmetry.space_group_name_H-M   'P 1'
#
loop_
_entity.id
_entity.type
_entity.pdbx_description
1 polymer ?
#
loop_
_entity_poly.entity_id
_entity_poly.type
_entity_poly.pdbx_seq_one_letter_code
_entity_poly.pdbx_strand_id
1 'polypeptide(L)'
;MEKQGLAPKFDTTFESARPTQTHMALVQLERVGLLHFLVSQNVDGLHVRSGFPRDKLAELHGNMFVEECVKCKTQYVRDTVVGSMGLKATGRLCTVAKARGLRACRGELRDTILDWEDALPDRDLTLADEASRNADLSITLGTSLQIRPSGNLPLATKRRGGQLVIVNLQPTKHDRHANLCIHGYVDEVMTRLMKHLGLEIPAWDGPRVLERALPPLPRPPAPKLEAKEEPPNHHNGSRPASPKRELLDSPAPCRTPKRVKVEVIPS
;
A
#
# COMPACT_ATOMS: atom_id res chain seq x y z
N MET A 1 -16.90 20.03 2.04
CA MET A 1 -16.51 20.52 3.39
C MET A 1 -15.50 21.65 3.31
N GLU A 2 -14.22 21.44 2.97
CA GLU A 2 -13.22 22.52 2.94
C GLU A 2 -13.57 23.67 1.99
N LYS A 3 -13.98 23.38 0.75
CA LYS A 3 -14.44 24.40 -0.21
C LYS A 3 -15.65 25.22 0.29
N GLN A 4 -16.35 24.71 1.30
CA GLN A 4 -17.53 25.33 1.91
C GLN A 4 -17.20 25.94 3.28
N GLY A 5 -15.93 25.94 3.72
CA GLY A 5 -15.50 26.46 5.02
C GLY A 5 -16.01 25.67 6.22
N LEU A 6 -16.49 24.43 6.01
CA LEU A 6 -17.02 23.59 7.09
C LEU A 6 -15.90 22.81 7.78
N ALA A 7 -15.93 22.78 9.11
CA ALA A 7 -15.01 21.98 9.90
C ALA A 7 -15.30 20.48 9.73
N PRO A 8 -14.27 19.62 9.60
CA PRO A 8 -14.45 18.17 9.61
C PRO A 8 -14.89 17.71 11.00
N LYS A 9 -15.72 16.67 11.04
CA LYS A 9 -16.14 16.01 12.28
C LYS A 9 -15.31 14.74 12.48
N PHE A 10 -14.77 14.57 13.69
CA PHE A 10 -14.09 13.34 14.10
C PHE A 10 -14.97 12.60 15.12
N ASP A 11 -15.28 11.34 14.86
CA ASP A 11 -16.06 10.49 15.77
C ASP A 11 -15.17 9.66 16.72
N THR A 12 -13.84 9.74 16.57
CA THR A 12 -12.85 9.05 17.42
C THR A 12 -11.52 9.81 17.48
N THR A 13 -10.70 9.56 18.50
CA THR A 13 -9.30 10.01 18.55
C THR A 13 -8.38 9.01 17.86
N PHE A 14 -7.18 9.41 17.46
CA PHE A 14 -6.19 8.49 16.87
C PHE A 14 -5.85 7.31 17.80
N GLU A 15 -5.72 7.55 19.10
CA GLU A 15 -5.43 6.50 20.10
C GLU A 15 -6.57 5.50 20.27
N SER A 16 -7.81 5.95 20.11
CA SER A 16 -9.01 5.13 20.29
C SER A 16 -9.51 4.51 18.99
N ALA A 17 -9.01 4.98 17.84
CA ALA A 17 -9.32 4.44 16.53
C ALA A 17 -8.91 2.96 16.45
N ARG A 18 -9.81 2.16 15.86
CA ARG A 18 -9.62 0.73 15.68
C ARG A 18 -9.37 0.45 14.20
N PRO A 19 -8.46 -0.48 13.85
CA PRO A 19 -8.31 -0.94 12.47
C PRO A 19 -9.66 -1.42 11.91
N THR A 20 -9.98 -1.01 10.69
CA THR A 20 -11.22 -1.43 10.01
C THR A 20 -11.12 -2.88 9.52
N GLN A 21 -12.21 -3.42 8.97
CA GLN A 21 -12.19 -4.75 8.33
C GLN A 21 -11.16 -4.81 7.20
N THR A 22 -11.04 -3.73 6.41
CA THR A 22 -10.01 -3.61 5.37
C THR A 22 -8.60 -3.72 5.94
N HIS A 23 -8.29 -3.01 7.04
CA HIS A 23 -6.96 -3.09 7.67
C HIS A 23 -6.63 -4.52 8.09
N MET A 24 -7.59 -5.21 8.72
CA MET A 24 -7.40 -6.58 9.19
C MET A 24 -7.34 -7.58 8.02
N ALA A 25 -8.09 -7.36 6.95
CA ALA A 25 -7.99 -8.15 5.72
C ALA A 25 -6.58 -8.03 5.10
N LEU A 26 -5.98 -6.84 5.08
CA LEU A 26 -4.62 -6.64 4.57
C LEU A 26 -3.57 -7.35 5.41
N VAL A 27 -3.72 -7.38 6.74
CA VAL A 27 -2.89 -8.20 7.63
C VAL A 27 -2.96 -9.67 7.23
N GLN A 28 -4.16 -10.20 7.00
CA GLN A 28 -4.32 -11.60 6.60
C GLN A 28 -3.73 -11.89 5.22
N LEU A 29 -3.97 -11.01 4.24
CA LEU A 29 -3.43 -11.16 2.88
C LEU A 29 -1.89 -11.19 2.89
N GLU A 30 -1.26 -10.39 3.74
CA GLU A 30 0.19 -10.42 3.94
C GLU A 30 0.62 -11.76 4.58
N ARG A 31 -0.03 -12.15 5.67
CA ARG A 31 0.27 -13.40 6.41
C ARG A 31 0.22 -14.63 5.52
N VAL A 32 -0.71 -14.71 4.56
CA VAL A 32 -0.83 -15.86 3.63
C VAL A 32 -0.01 -15.70 2.34
N GLY A 33 0.80 -14.65 2.25
CA GLY A 33 1.68 -14.37 1.11
C GLY A 33 0.93 -14.03 -0.18
N LEU A 34 -0.26 -13.44 -0.08
CA LEU A 34 -0.99 -12.88 -1.23
C LEU A 34 -0.65 -11.41 -1.44
N LEU A 35 -0.39 -10.65 -0.37
CA LEU A 35 0.08 -9.26 -0.43
C LEU A 35 1.61 -9.23 -0.29
N HIS A 36 2.27 -8.60 -1.27
CA HIS A 36 3.72 -8.46 -1.32
C HIS A 36 4.23 -7.23 -0.57
N PHE A 37 3.58 -6.09 -0.79
CA PHE A 37 3.95 -4.82 -0.19
C PHE A 37 2.72 -3.91 -0.06
N LEU A 38 2.70 -3.10 0.98
CA LEU A 38 1.65 -2.11 1.27
C LEU A 38 2.27 -0.71 1.23
N VAL A 39 1.66 0.18 0.47
CA VAL A 39 2.06 1.59 0.44
C VAL A 39 0.90 2.43 0.93
N SER A 40 1.16 3.24 1.94
CA SER A 40 0.15 4.07 2.57
C SER A 40 0.49 5.55 2.51
N GLN A 41 -0.55 6.36 2.33
CA GLN A 41 -0.53 7.81 2.53
C GLN A 41 -1.21 8.21 3.85
N ASN A 42 -1.78 7.25 4.58
CA ASN A 42 -2.43 7.53 5.85
C ASN A 42 -1.38 7.86 6.92
N VAL A 43 -1.68 8.85 7.75
CA VAL A 43 -0.86 9.20 8.92
C VAL A 43 -1.45 8.66 10.24
N ASP A 44 -2.62 8.03 10.19
CA ASP A 44 -3.39 7.56 11.37
C ASP A 44 -2.71 6.44 12.18
N GLY A 45 -1.67 5.81 11.62
CA GLY A 45 -0.92 4.73 12.26
C GLY A 45 -1.66 3.40 12.40
N LEU A 46 -2.84 3.24 11.81
CA LEU A 46 -3.68 2.04 11.96
C LEU A 46 -3.07 0.80 11.30
N HIS A 47 -2.30 0.94 10.22
CA HIS A 47 -1.58 -0.20 9.63
C HIS A 47 -0.53 -0.76 10.60
N VAL A 48 0.29 0.09 11.21
CA VAL A 48 1.25 -0.36 12.22
C VAL A 48 0.51 -0.97 13.41
N ARG A 49 -0.49 -0.27 13.95
CA ARG A 49 -1.25 -0.69 15.15
C ARG A 49 -2.12 -1.93 14.93
N SER A 50 -2.46 -2.29 13.69
CA SER A 50 -3.15 -3.55 13.37
C SER A 50 -2.22 -4.78 13.45
N GLY A 51 -0.90 -4.55 13.59
CA GLY A 51 0.11 -5.60 13.55
C GLY A 51 0.58 -5.93 12.12
N PHE A 52 0.36 -5.05 11.15
CA PHE A 52 0.94 -5.20 9.81
C PHE A 52 2.47 -5.03 9.88
N PRO A 53 3.27 -5.88 9.21
CA PRO A 53 4.72 -5.82 9.32
C PRO A 53 5.34 -4.58 8.67
N ARG A 54 6.15 -3.85 9.43
CA ARG A 54 6.76 -2.57 9.01
C ARG A 54 7.77 -2.71 7.87
N ASP A 55 8.42 -3.87 7.71
CA ASP A 55 9.33 -4.13 6.60
C ASP A 55 8.61 -4.36 5.25
N LYS A 56 7.29 -4.50 5.25
CA LYS A 56 6.44 -4.57 4.05
C LYS A 56 5.51 -3.37 3.90
N LEU A 57 5.73 -2.30 4.67
CA LEU A 57 4.95 -1.08 4.67
C LEU A 57 5.84 0.11 4.29
N ALA A 58 5.34 0.98 3.42
CA ALA A 58 5.87 2.34 3.27
C ALA A 58 4.83 3.36 3.74
N GLU A 59 5.19 4.18 4.73
CA GLU A 59 4.35 5.24 5.30
C GLU A 59 4.77 6.57 4.67
N LEU A 60 4.31 6.84 3.45
CA LEU A 60 4.87 7.91 2.61
C LEU A 60 4.68 9.31 3.18
N HIS A 61 3.66 9.52 4.01
CA HIS A 61 3.32 10.83 4.59
C HIS A 61 3.58 10.90 6.10
N GLY A 62 4.26 9.89 6.63
CA GLY A 62 4.54 9.76 8.06
C GLY A 62 3.46 9.01 8.84
N ASN A 63 3.62 9.00 10.16
CA ASN A 63 2.71 8.35 11.08
C ASN A 63 2.65 9.14 12.40
N MET A 64 1.44 9.46 12.87
CA MET A 64 1.19 10.28 14.06
C MET A 64 1.80 9.70 15.34
N PHE A 65 2.10 8.40 15.35
CA PHE A 65 2.70 7.67 16.47
C PHE A 65 4.21 7.46 16.32
N VAL A 66 4.82 7.93 15.23
CA VAL A 66 6.24 7.69 14.94
C VAL A 66 7.04 8.98 15.00
N GLU A 67 8.09 8.95 15.81
CA GLU A 67 9.13 9.98 15.83
C GLU A 67 10.50 9.40 15.46
N GLU A 68 11.32 10.19 14.79
CA GLU A 68 12.61 9.80 14.26
C GLU A 68 13.75 10.64 14.82
N CYS A 69 14.86 9.99 15.15
CA CYS A 69 16.06 10.70 15.56
C CYS A 69 16.78 11.35 14.37
N VAL A 70 16.96 12.67 14.43
CA VAL A 70 17.67 13.42 13.37
C VAL A 70 19.12 12.97 13.16
N LYS A 71 19.78 12.46 14.21
CA LYS A 71 21.20 12.04 14.16
C LYS A 71 21.41 10.64 13.62
N CYS A 72 20.59 9.69 14.06
CA CYS A 72 20.83 8.26 13.79
C CYS A 72 19.71 7.56 13.04
N LYS A 73 18.64 8.30 12.69
CA LYS A 73 17.49 7.83 11.89
C LYS A 73 16.72 6.66 12.52
N THR A 74 17.01 6.32 13.78
CA THR A 74 16.20 5.36 14.53
C THR A 74 14.84 5.96 14.81
N GLN A 75 13.81 5.21 14.45
CA GLN A 75 12.42 5.53 14.68
C GLN A 75 11.91 4.89 15.98
N TYR A 76 10.95 5.55 16.61
CA TYR A 76 10.25 5.08 17.81
C TYR A 76 8.75 5.11 17.53
N VAL A 77 8.11 3.96 17.62
CA VAL A 77 6.65 3.86 17.60
C VAL A 77 6.13 4.04 19.03
N ARG A 78 5.24 5.00 19.23
CA ARG A 78 4.63 5.36 20.52
C ARG A 78 3.22 4.80 20.63
N ASP A 79 2.72 4.71 21.86
CA ASP A 79 1.34 4.31 22.18
C ASP A 79 0.34 5.47 22.04
N THR A 80 0.82 6.71 22.24
CA THR A 80 0.10 7.97 22.02
C THR A 80 0.67 8.77 20.84
N VAL A 81 -0.10 9.73 20.33
CA VAL A 81 0.41 10.60 19.26
C VAL A 81 1.62 11.41 19.74
N VAL A 82 2.58 11.63 18.83
CA VAL A 82 3.89 12.24 19.11
C VAL A 82 3.79 13.70 19.57
N GLY A 83 2.72 14.40 19.19
CA GLY A 83 2.35 15.73 19.70
C GLY A 83 2.81 16.92 18.84
N SER A 84 3.38 16.69 17.66
CA SER A 84 3.77 17.72 16.69
C SER A 84 3.54 17.24 15.25
N MET A 85 3.56 18.17 14.29
CA MET A 85 3.45 17.92 12.85
C MET A 85 4.36 18.87 12.06
N GLY A 86 4.82 18.44 10.88
CA GLY A 86 5.69 19.22 10.00
C GLY A 86 7.17 19.05 10.36
N LEU A 87 7.58 17.81 10.68
CA LEU A 87 8.96 17.44 11.00
C LEU A 87 9.56 18.29 12.13
N LYS A 88 8.78 18.55 13.18
CA LYS A 88 9.15 19.41 14.31
C LYS A 88 9.73 18.60 15.46
N ALA A 89 10.54 19.27 16.28
CA ALA A 89 11.09 18.68 17.50
C ALA A 89 9.98 18.31 18.48
N THR A 90 10.04 17.09 19.02
CA THR A 90 9.01 16.54 19.90
C THR A 90 9.29 16.80 21.38
N GLY A 91 10.45 17.41 21.68
CA GLY A 91 10.97 17.61 23.05
C GLY A 91 11.66 16.37 23.63
N ARG A 92 11.66 15.22 22.94
CA ARG A 92 12.34 14.00 23.40
C ARG A 92 13.71 13.82 22.74
N LEU A 93 14.55 12.99 23.37
CA LEU A 93 15.90 12.66 22.90
C LEU A 93 16.05 11.16 22.64
N CYS A 94 16.85 10.83 21.63
CA CYS A 94 17.15 9.47 21.25
C CYS A 94 17.96 8.72 22.32
N THR A 95 17.50 7.52 22.66
CA THR A 95 18.06 6.65 23.71
C THR A 95 18.98 5.55 23.17
N VAL A 96 19.11 5.42 21.85
CA VAL A 96 19.98 4.40 21.22
C VAL A 96 21.40 4.47 21.77
N ALA A 97 21.90 3.34 22.25
CA ALA A 97 23.27 3.17 22.67
C ALA A 97 24.24 3.36 21.49
N LYS A 98 25.25 4.21 21.69
CA LYS A 98 26.37 4.48 20.78
C LYS A 98 27.69 4.22 21.51
N ALA A 99 28.80 4.28 20.78
CA ALA A 99 30.14 4.05 21.32
C ALA A 99 30.26 2.76 22.16
N ARG A 100 29.82 1.62 21.60
CA ARG A 100 29.81 0.30 22.26
C ARG A 100 29.07 0.27 23.61
N GLY A 101 28.02 1.07 23.76
CA GLY A 101 27.21 1.12 24.99
C GLY A 101 27.62 2.18 25.99
N LEU A 102 28.71 2.91 25.75
CA LEU A 102 29.24 3.90 26.70
C LEU A 102 28.42 5.20 26.76
N ARG A 103 27.68 5.54 25.70
CA ARG A 103 26.89 6.79 25.63
C ARG A 103 25.62 6.60 24.81
N ALA A 104 24.53 7.29 25.18
CA ALA A 104 23.35 7.39 24.35
C ALA A 104 23.55 8.39 23.19
N CYS A 105 22.82 8.19 22.09
CA CYS A 105 22.82 9.07 20.92
C CYS A 105 22.45 10.51 21.26
N ARG A 106 21.40 10.71 22.07
CA ARG A 106 20.87 12.03 22.49
C ARG A 106 20.62 12.99 21.34
N GLY A 107 20.33 12.48 20.14
CA GLY A 107 19.82 13.31 19.04
C GLY A 107 18.37 13.70 19.30
N GLU A 108 17.99 14.90 18.87
CA GLU A 108 16.60 15.37 18.88
C GLU A 108 15.71 14.36 18.13
N LEU A 109 14.54 14.07 18.70
CA LEU A 109 13.48 13.34 18.03
C LEU A 109 12.52 14.34 17.37
N ARG A 110 12.13 14.04 16.14
CA ARG A 110 11.15 14.81 15.37
C ARG A 110 9.98 13.93 14.97
N ASP A 111 8.79 14.52 14.84
CA ASP A 111 7.68 13.81 14.21
C ASP A 111 7.99 13.47 12.75
N THR A 112 7.22 12.55 12.18
CA THR A 112 7.38 12.09 10.79
C THR A 112 6.34 12.69 9.84
N ILE A 113 5.46 13.57 10.33
CA ILE A 113 4.36 14.12 9.54
C ILE A 113 4.91 15.19 8.61
N LEU A 114 4.67 15.00 7.31
CA LEU A 114 5.09 15.94 6.29
C LEU A 114 4.14 17.15 6.25
N ASP A 115 4.71 18.34 6.15
CA ASP A 115 4.01 19.54 5.68
C ASP A 115 4.03 19.60 4.14
N TRP A 116 3.34 20.57 3.54
CA TRP A 116 3.14 20.66 2.09
C TRP A 116 4.44 20.76 1.28
N GLU A 117 5.48 21.36 1.84
CA GLU A 117 6.76 21.59 1.17
C GLU A 117 7.79 20.48 1.44
N ASP A 118 7.48 19.56 2.36
CA ASP A 118 8.43 18.52 2.76
C ASP A 118 8.56 17.43 1.70
N ALA A 119 9.78 16.95 1.51
CA ALA A 119 10.05 15.80 0.67
C ALA A 119 9.57 14.50 1.35
N LEU A 120 9.12 13.54 0.54
CA LEU A 120 8.80 12.20 1.04
C LEU A 120 10.06 11.50 1.60
N PRO A 121 9.90 10.61 2.59
CA PRO A 121 11.01 9.82 3.12
C PRO A 121 11.63 8.92 2.03
N ASP A 122 12.91 9.14 1.73
CA ASP A 122 13.64 8.48 0.63
C ASP A 122 13.55 6.95 0.69
N ARG A 123 13.72 6.37 1.88
CA ARG A 123 13.66 4.91 2.08
C ARG A 123 12.30 4.36 1.66
N ASP A 124 11.24 4.94 2.21
CA ASP A 124 9.88 4.48 2.03
C ASP A 124 9.40 4.72 0.59
N LEU A 125 9.75 5.86 -0.01
CA LEU A 125 9.48 6.13 -1.42
C LEU A 125 10.23 5.17 -2.35
N THR A 126 11.50 4.87 -2.06
CA THR A 126 12.30 3.92 -2.86
C THR A 126 11.69 2.52 -2.84
N LEU A 127 11.35 2.01 -1.65
CA LEU A 127 10.70 0.70 -1.50
C LEU A 127 9.33 0.68 -2.18
N ALA A 128 8.55 1.76 -2.03
CA ALA A 128 7.24 1.90 -2.65
C ALA A 128 7.29 1.89 -4.19
N ASP A 129 8.25 2.62 -4.77
CA ASP A 129 8.48 2.68 -6.22
C ASP A 129 9.00 1.34 -6.77
N GLU A 130 9.95 0.70 -6.09
CA GLU A 130 10.43 -0.63 -6.47
C GLU A 130 9.29 -1.66 -6.46
N ALA A 131 8.52 -1.70 -5.38
CA ALA A 131 7.37 -2.60 -5.26
C ALA A 131 6.32 -2.33 -6.34
N SER A 132 6.03 -1.06 -6.66
CA SER A 132 5.12 -0.72 -7.76
C SER A 132 5.64 -1.17 -9.11
N ARG A 133 6.89 -0.86 -9.44
CA ARG A 133 7.47 -1.22 -10.75
C ARG A 133 7.49 -2.74 -10.97
N ASN A 134 7.67 -3.51 -9.90
CA ASN A 134 7.80 -4.96 -9.97
C ASN A 134 6.47 -5.72 -9.76
N ALA A 135 5.37 -5.01 -9.49
CA ALA A 135 4.06 -5.62 -9.32
C ALA A 135 3.46 -6.07 -10.65
N ASP A 136 2.75 -7.21 -10.64
CA ASP A 136 1.86 -7.62 -11.73
C ASP A 136 0.42 -7.13 -11.51
N LEU A 137 0.09 -6.75 -10.28
CA LEU A 137 -1.19 -6.17 -9.87
C LEU A 137 -1.00 -5.12 -8.78
N SER A 138 -1.52 -3.91 -9.04
CA SER A 138 -1.72 -2.87 -8.03
C SER A 138 -3.21 -2.66 -7.78
N ILE A 139 -3.60 -2.64 -6.51
CA ILE A 139 -4.96 -2.35 -6.06
C ILE A 139 -4.91 -1.09 -5.22
N THR A 140 -5.66 -0.04 -5.59
CA THR A 140 -5.79 1.17 -4.78
C THR A 140 -7.10 1.15 -3.99
N LEU A 141 -7.06 1.44 -2.69
CA LEU A 141 -8.22 1.43 -1.80
C LEU A 141 -8.40 2.80 -1.15
N GLY A 142 -9.55 3.44 -1.40
CA GLY A 142 -10.02 4.60 -0.64
C GLY A 142 -9.38 5.94 -1.00
N THR A 143 -8.84 6.09 -2.21
CA THR A 143 -8.02 7.24 -2.59
C THR A 143 -8.39 7.93 -3.87
N SER A 144 -8.28 9.26 -3.87
CA SER A 144 -8.43 10.09 -5.07
C SER A 144 -7.21 10.08 -6.00
N LEU A 145 -6.06 9.55 -5.54
CA LEU A 145 -4.77 9.49 -6.25
C LEU A 145 -4.22 10.86 -6.72
N GLN A 146 -4.61 11.95 -6.06
CA GLN A 146 -4.27 13.31 -6.50
C GLN A 146 -2.84 13.73 -6.17
N ILE A 147 -2.36 13.36 -4.98
CA ILE A 147 -1.06 13.77 -4.43
C ILE A 147 0.09 13.08 -5.15
N ARG A 148 1.14 13.83 -5.50
CA ARG A 148 2.35 13.31 -6.14
C ARG A 148 3.52 13.32 -5.16
N PRO A 149 4.46 12.37 -5.26
CA PRO A 149 4.50 11.26 -6.23
C PRO A 149 3.58 10.08 -5.88
N SER A 150 3.07 10.01 -4.65
CA SER A 150 2.36 8.86 -4.09
C SER A 150 1.23 8.31 -4.98
N GLY A 151 0.29 9.13 -5.43
CA GLY A 151 -0.83 8.72 -6.29
C GLY A 151 -0.43 8.31 -7.71
N ASN A 152 0.81 8.53 -8.14
CA ASN A 152 1.31 8.06 -9.43
C ASN A 152 1.96 6.66 -9.34
N LEU A 153 2.25 6.16 -8.13
CA LEU A 153 2.91 4.87 -7.93
C LEU A 153 2.13 3.68 -8.54
N PRO A 154 0.79 3.62 -8.54
CA PRO A 154 0.06 2.53 -9.20
C PRO A 154 0.24 2.51 -10.73
N LEU A 155 0.57 3.67 -11.33
CA LEU A 155 0.83 3.74 -12.77
C LEU A 155 2.17 3.11 -13.16
N ALA A 156 3.13 3.00 -12.23
CA ALA A 156 4.39 2.34 -12.52
C ALA A 156 4.20 0.85 -12.80
N THR A 157 3.25 0.20 -12.12
CA THR A 157 2.77 -1.16 -12.39
C THR A 157 2.26 -1.29 -13.82
N LYS A 158 1.38 -0.36 -14.22
CA LYS A 158 0.81 -0.32 -15.58
C LYS A 158 1.85 -0.15 -16.67
N ARG A 159 2.86 0.70 -16.46
CA ARG A 159 3.95 0.92 -17.42
C ARG A 159 4.79 -0.33 -17.67
N ARG A 160 4.75 -1.32 -16.78
CA ARG A 160 5.44 -2.60 -16.92
C ARG A 160 4.53 -3.76 -17.34
N GLY A 161 3.31 -3.46 -17.81
CA GLY A 161 2.33 -4.46 -18.26
C GLY A 161 1.48 -5.07 -17.13
N GLY A 162 1.67 -4.64 -15.89
CA GLY A 162 0.83 -5.04 -14.76
C GLY A 162 -0.58 -4.44 -14.84
N GLN A 163 -1.48 -4.99 -14.03
CA GLN A 163 -2.87 -4.56 -13.93
C GLN A 163 -3.06 -3.54 -12.81
N LEU A 164 -4.05 -2.66 -12.97
CA LEU A 164 -4.44 -1.66 -11.98
C LEU A 164 -5.93 -1.82 -11.67
N VAL A 165 -6.26 -2.02 -10.41
CA VAL A 165 -7.63 -2.02 -9.88
C VAL A 165 -7.79 -0.82 -8.96
N ILE A 166 -8.87 -0.05 -9.13
CA ILE A 166 -9.18 1.10 -8.30
C ILE A 166 -10.49 0.83 -7.56
N VAL A 167 -10.46 0.88 -6.23
CA VAL A 167 -11.63 0.80 -5.36
C VAL A 167 -11.80 2.12 -4.64
N ASN A 168 -12.79 2.90 -5.04
CA ASN A 168 -13.06 4.20 -4.43
C ASN A 168 -14.52 4.63 -4.63
N LEU A 169 -15.10 5.31 -3.65
CA LEU A 169 -16.45 5.87 -3.77
C LEU A 169 -16.50 7.01 -4.80
N GLN A 170 -15.48 7.85 -4.82
CA GLN A 170 -15.37 9.01 -5.70
C GLN A 170 -14.52 8.69 -6.93
N PRO A 171 -14.66 9.47 -8.02
CA PRO A 171 -13.71 9.42 -9.14
C PRO A 171 -12.28 9.67 -8.68
N THR A 172 -11.32 9.03 -9.33
CA THR A 172 -9.89 9.20 -9.06
C THR A 172 -9.17 9.85 -10.23
N LYS A 173 -7.99 10.43 -9.98
CA LYS A 173 -7.15 11.04 -11.02
C LYS A 173 -6.80 10.07 -12.16
N HIS A 174 -6.79 8.76 -11.88
CA HIS A 174 -6.27 7.75 -12.78
C HIS A 174 -7.31 6.71 -13.23
N ASP A 175 -8.61 6.98 -13.08
CA ASP A 175 -9.69 6.05 -13.47
C ASP A 175 -9.51 5.51 -14.90
N ARG A 176 -9.16 6.38 -15.85
CA ARG A 176 -8.91 6.02 -17.26
C ARG A 176 -7.78 5.01 -17.49
N HIS A 177 -6.93 4.78 -16.50
CA HIS A 177 -5.79 3.86 -16.57
C HIS A 177 -6.09 2.50 -15.92
N ALA A 178 -7.17 2.38 -15.15
CA ALA A 178 -7.54 1.17 -14.45
C ALA A 178 -8.06 0.08 -15.41
N ASN A 179 -7.78 -1.18 -15.10
CA ASN A 179 -8.45 -2.33 -15.73
C ASN A 179 -9.83 -2.59 -15.15
N LEU A 180 -10.01 -2.23 -13.88
CA LEU A 180 -11.24 -2.41 -13.14
C LEU A 180 -11.39 -1.26 -12.14
N CYS A 181 -12.52 -0.58 -12.21
CA CYS A 181 -12.94 0.37 -11.20
C CYS A 181 -14.13 -0.22 -10.43
N ILE A 182 -14.07 -0.18 -9.11
CA ILE A 182 -15.13 -0.62 -8.21
C ILE A 182 -15.54 0.59 -7.36
N HIS A 183 -16.78 1.05 -7.56
CA HIS A 183 -17.35 2.13 -6.77
C HIS A 183 -18.17 1.56 -5.62
N GLY A 184 -17.59 1.56 -4.42
CA GLY A 184 -18.22 1.02 -3.22
C GLY A 184 -17.37 1.20 -1.98
N TYR A 185 -17.93 0.86 -0.82
CA TYR A 185 -17.21 0.89 0.46
C TYR A 185 -16.11 -0.17 0.46
N VAL A 186 -14.87 0.24 0.80
CA VAL A 186 -13.72 -0.66 0.79
C VAL A 186 -13.90 -1.86 1.73
N ASP A 187 -14.54 -1.67 2.90
CA ASP A 187 -14.83 -2.75 3.82
C ASP A 187 -15.76 -3.81 3.20
N GLU A 188 -16.79 -3.39 2.46
CA GLU A 188 -17.69 -4.33 1.77
C GLU A 188 -16.94 -5.11 0.68
N VAL A 189 -16.14 -4.41 -0.13
CA VAL A 189 -15.35 -5.01 -1.21
C VAL A 189 -14.34 -6.01 -0.64
N MET A 190 -13.61 -5.63 0.40
CA MET A 190 -12.60 -6.49 1.04
C MET A 190 -13.24 -7.68 1.74
N THR A 191 -14.36 -7.52 2.45
CA THR A 191 -15.06 -8.65 3.08
C THR A 191 -15.56 -9.66 2.04
N ARG A 192 -16.09 -9.20 0.91
CA ARG A 192 -16.46 -10.09 -0.21
C ARG A 192 -15.25 -10.76 -0.84
N LEU A 193 -14.16 -10.01 -1.07
CA LEU A 193 -12.91 -10.55 -1.61
C LEU A 193 -12.33 -11.65 -0.71
N MET A 194 -12.25 -11.41 0.60
CA MET A 194 -11.76 -12.37 1.58
C MET A 194 -12.60 -13.66 1.56
N LYS A 195 -13.94 -13.54 1.45
CA LYS A 195 -14.83 -14.69 1.27
C LYS A 195 -14.53 -15.47 -0.01
N HIS A 196 -14.32 -14.78 -1.14
CA HIS A 196 -13.96 -15.44 -2.40
C HIS A 196 -12.59 -16.13 -2.35
N LEU A 197 -11.65 -15.60 -1.57
CA LEU A 197 -10.33 -16.19 -1.35
C LEU A 197 -10.35 -17.34 -0.33
N GLY A 198 -11.47 -17.57 0.37
CA GLY A 198 -11.58 -18.56 1.43
C GLY A 198 -10.73 -18.19 2.66
N LEU A 199 -10.59 -16.89 2.95
CA LEU A 199 -9.79 -16.38 4.05
C LEU A 199 -10.68 -15.66 5.08
N GLU A 200 -10.47 -15.95 6.35
CA GLU A 200 -11.10 -15.24 7.45
C GLU A 200 -10.38 -13.90 7.71
N ILE A 201 -11.14 -12.87 8.09
CA ILE A 201 -10.57 -11.60 8.55
C ILE A 201 -10.22 -11.77 10.04
N PRO A 202 -8.95 -11.64 10.45
CA PRO A 202 -8.52 -11.89 11.82
C PRO A 202 -9.08 -10.85 12.78
N ALA A 203 -9.30 -11.28 14.03
CA ALA A 203 -9.61 -10.37 15.13
C ALA A 203 -8.42 -9.45 15.46
N TRP A 204 -8.71 -8.29 16.05
CA TRP A 204 -7.70 -7.33 16.50
C TRP A 204 -7.60 -7.34 18.03
N ASP A 205 -6.43 -7.74 18.54
CA ASP A 205 -6.14 -7.89 19.99
C ASP A 205 -5.65 -6.60 20.67
N GLY A 206 -5.85 -5.46 20.00
CA GLY A 206 -5.34 -4.15 20.42
C GLY A 206 -4.02 -3.76 19.73
N PRO A 207 -3.47 -2.57 20.04
CA PRO A 207 -2.29 -2.04 19.36
C PRO A 207 -1.08 -2.96 19.51
N ARG A 208 -0.49 -3.39 18.40
CA ARG A 208 0.73 -4.21 18.35
C ARG A 208 1.63 -3.68 17.25
N VAL A 209 2.94 -3.71 17.48
CA VAL A 209 3.95 -3.35 16.48
C VAL A 209 4.68 -4.61 16.04
N LEU A 210 4.69 -4.86 14.74
CA LEU A 210 5.44 -5.96 14.13
C LEU A 210 6.52 -5.37 13.22
N GLU A 211 7.79 -5.45 13.61
CA GLU A 211 8.87 -4.85 12.82
C GLU A 211 9.14 -5.60 11.52
N ARG A 212 8.99 -6.92 11.52
CA ARG A 212 9.31 -7.79 10.36
C ARG A 212 8.24 -8.81 10.09
N ALA A 213 8.00 -9.08 8.81
CA ALA A 213 7.08 -10.11 8.37
C ALA A 213 7.48 -11.50 8.88
N LEU A 214 6.48 -12.29 9.24
CA LEU A 214 6.64 -13.69 9.61
C LEU A 214 6.66 -14.59 8.35
N PRO A 215 7.14 -15.84 8.45
CA PRO A 215 6.99 -16.81 7.37
C PRO A 215 5.53 -16.96 6.93
N PRO A 216 5.23 -17.03 5.62
CA PRO A 216 3.85 -17.11 5.14
C PRO A 216 3.11 -18.35 5.67
N LEU A 217 1.86 -18.13 6.10
CA LEU A 217 0.94 -19.18 6.48
C LEU A 217 0.43 -19.95 5.25
N PRO A 218 -0.03 -21.21 5.44
CA PRO A 218 -0.76 -21.94 4.41
C PRO A 218 -1.97 -21.15 3.90
N ARG A 219 -2.29 -21.28 2.62
CA ARG A 219 -3.43 -20.62 1.99
C ARG A 219 -4.30 -21.61 1.22
N PRO A 220 -5.60 -21.30 1.01
CA PRO A 220 -6.46 -22.11 0.17
C PRO A 220 -5.89 -22.32 -1.23
N PRO A 221 -6.14 -23.50 -1.86
CA PRO A 221 -5.71 -23.75 -3.22
C PRO A 221 -6.36 -22.75 -4.18
N ALA A 222 -5.63 -22.36 -5.23
CA ALA A 222 -6.18 -21.45 -6.22
C ALA A 222 -7.33 -22.14 -6.98
N PRO A 223 -8.49 -21.46 -7.18
CA PRO A 223 -9.54 -22.00 -8.04
C PRO A 223 -9.02 -22.13 -9.47
N LYS A 224 -9.55 -23.11 -10.21
CA LYS A 224 -9.33 -23.18 -11.67
C LYS A 224 -10.02 -21.98 -12.30
N LEU A 225 -9.24 -21.05 -12.84
CA LEU A 225 -9.76 -19.96 -13.66
C LEU A 225 -9.89 -20.49 -15.08
N GLU A 226 -11.10 -20.45 -15.65
CA GLU A 226 -11.27 -20.69 -17.08
C GLU A 226 -10.56 -19.58 -17.85
N ALA A 227 -9.85 -19.95 -18.91
CA ALA A 227 -9.24 -18.98 -19.81
C ALA A 227 -10.37 -18.16 -20.45
N LYS A 228 -10.36 -16.84 -20.26
CA LYS A 228 -11.23 -15.96 -21.04
C LYS A 228 -10.89 -16.17 -22.52
N GLU A 229 -11.88 -16.54 -23.33
CA GLU A 229 -11.77 -16.52 -24.79
C GLU A 229 -11.27 -15.14 -25.24
N GLU A 230 -10.23 -15.14 -26.08
CA GLU A 230 -9.81 -13.94 -26.79
C GLU A 230 -11.02 -13.42 -27.61
N PRO A 231 -11.33 -12.13 -27.59
CA PRO A 231 -12.40 -11.60 -28.41
C PRO A 231 -12.10 -11.94 -29.88
N PRO A 232 -13.09 -12.42 -30.66
CA PRO A 232 -12.85 -12.85 -32.02
C PRO A 232 -12.23 -11.71 -32.82
N ASN A 233 -11.09 -12.00 -33.44
CA ASN A 233 -10.49 -11.13 -34.44
C ASN A 233 -11.55 -10.85 -35.50
N HIS A 234 -12.01 -9.61 -35.61
CA HIS A 234 -12.81 -9.17 -36.75
C HIS A 234 -11.91 -9.21 -38.00
N HIS A 235 -11.85 -10.38 -38.63
CA HIS A 235 -11.32 -10.55 -39.97
C HIS A 235 -12.30 -9.89 -40.96
N ASN A 236 -11.98 -8.67 -41.39
CA ASN A 236 -12.53 -8.16 -42.64
C ASN A 236 -11.87 -8.91 -43.81
N GLY A 237 -12.71 -9.47 -44.68
CA GLY A 237 -12.35 -10.42 -45.72
C GLY A 237 -11.41 -9.90 -46.82
N SER A 238 -10.61 -10.85 -47.29
CA SER A 238 -10.20 -11.15 -48.67
C SER A 238 -9.85 -10.02 -49.65
N ARG A 239 -8.55 -9.85 -49.90
CA ARG A 239 -7.97 -9.58 -51.24
C ARG A 239 -6.72 -10.47 -51.45
N PRO A 240 -6.42 -10.94 -52.67
CA PRO A 240 -5.50 -12.06 -52.90
C PRO A 240 -4.00 -11.67 -52.97
N ALA A 241 -3.17 -12.72 -52.92
CA ALA A 241 -1.78 -12.82 -52.48
C ALA A 241 -0.67 -12.10 -53.27
N SER A 242 0.45 -11.88 -52.57
CA SER A 242 1.84 -11.84 -53.11
C SER A 242 2.83 -12.29 -52.01
N PRO A 243 4.01 -12.89 -52.33
CA PRO A 243 4.55 -14.01 -51.55
C PRO A 243 5.68 -13.70 -50.54
N LYS A 244 5.69 -14.53 -49.48
CA LYS A 244 6.77 -15.04 -48.61
C LYS A 244 7.92 -14.12 -48.16
N ARG A 245 8.08 -14.03 -46.83
CA ARG A 245 9.39 -14.22 -46.18
C ARG A 245 9.22 -14.96 -44.84
N GLU A 246 9.88 -16.10 -44.75
CA GLU A 246 10.00 -16.93 -43.55
C GLU A 246 10.94 -16.26 -42.54
N LEU A 247 10.64 -16.39 -41.24
CA LEU A 247 11.60 -16.85 -40.23
C LEU A 247 10.87 -17.20 -38.93
N LEU A 248 11.19 -18.40 -38.46
CA LEU A 248 10.74 -19.03 -37.22
C LEU A 248 11.33 -18.32 -35.99
N ASP A 249 10.59 -18.25 -34.89
CA ASP A 249 10.87 -19.16 -33.77
C ASP A 249 9.69 -19.24 -32.78
N SER A 250 9.50 -20.44 -32.26
CA SER A 250 8.40 -20.86 -31.38
C SER A 250 8.79 -20.81 -29.89
N PRO A 251 7.82 -20.91 -28.96
CA PRO A 251 7.88 -20.30 -27.63
C PRO A 251 8.18 -21.29 -26.49
N ALA A 252 8.59 -20.78 -25.31
CA ALA A 252 8.24 -21.30 -23.97
C ALA A 252 9.03 -20.57 -22.85
N PRO A 253 8.63 -20.62 -21.55
CA PRO A 253 7.40 -21.15 -20.98
C PRO A 253 6.66 -20.19 -20.02
N CYS A 254 5.51 -20.70 -19.56
CA CYS A 254 4.49 -20.13 -18.70
C CYS A 254 4.91 -19.99 -17.21
N ARG A 255 4.65 -18.80 -16.67
CA ARG A 255 4.14 -18.41 -15.32
C ARG A 255 4.58 -19.13 -14.03
N THR A 256 4.95 -18.29 -13.08
CA THR A 256 4.35 -18.26 -11.73
C THR A 256 3.97 -16.81 -11.36
N PRO A 257 2.68 -16.41 -11.25
CA PRO A 257 2.33 -15.05 -10.85
C PRO A 257 1.66 -15.04 -9.48
N LYS A 258 2.26 -14.37 -8.49
CA LYS A 258 1.58 -13.79 -7.32
C LYS A 258 2.48 -12.71 -6.69
N ARG A 259 2.45 -11.47 -7.21
CA ARG A 259 3.01 -10.29 -6.50
C ARG A 259 1.99 -9.16 -6.50
N VAL A 260 1.00 -9.26 -5.60
CA VAL A 260 -0.03 -8.23 -5.43
C VAL A 260 0.50 -7.13 -4.50
N LYS A 261 0.44 -5.88 -4.94
CA LYS A 261 0.66 -4.69 -4.11
C LYS A 261 -0.68 -4.02 -3.82
N VAL A 262 -0.90 -3.60 -2.58
CA VAL A 262 -2.06 -2.76 -2.22
C VAL A 262 -1.57 -1.37 -1.84
N GLU A 263 -2.24 -0.35 -2.35
CA GLU A 263 -2.06 1.05 -1.99
C GLU A 263 -3.31 1.56 -1.28
N VAL A 264 -3.18 1.96 -0.02
CA VAL A 264 -4.28 2.53 0.78
C VAL A 264 -3.94 3.97 1.07
N ILE A 265 -4.78 4.90 0.65
CA ILE A 265 -4.47 6.32 0.72
C ILE A 265 -5.75 7.00 1.17
N PRO A 266 -5.73 8.00 2.07
CA PRO A 266 -6.96 8.44 2.70
C PRO A 266 -7.80 9.29 1.73
N SER A 267 -9.10 9.30 2.01
CA SER A 267 -10.14 10.14 1.39
C SER A 267 -10.31 11.46 2.14
#